data_AF-A0A143B8K1-F1
#
_entry.id   AF-A0A143B8K1-F1
#
_cell.length_a   1.000
_cell.length_b   1.000
_cell.length_c   1.000
_cell.angle_alpha   90.00
_cell.angle_beta   90.00
_cell.angle_gamma   90.00
#
_symmetry.space_group_name_H-M   'P 1'
#
loop_
_entity.id
_entity.type
_entity.pdbx_description
1 polymer ?
#
loop_
_entity_poly.entity_id
_entity_poly.type
_entity_poly.pdbx_seq_one_letter_code
_entity_poly.pdbx_strand_id
1 'polypeptide(L)'
;MLENLDQFEFSRLRLRLDLGTAVELPAVALLGLRRELQRLGRQVLGGGAAYAAIFDPPVPSSPYGERRYQRPGPAFVLNLAPEQCGSCAAGAGLLLDLVLFGPGIRNADAFIAVLDALGRQGLAQGAGRFEIGAVRLFDAAGGGEDLTGAAFPVGGRLPIVSARWYLETFAESAIWSLRFSTPARLLVAGRPLFRGTLPRIVPFVMRRVTSMAYAHCGVELVRDPRRVLAAAEALVLDRGRFWWQDWRSLEGGAESLDLGGLVGSATFAAPADEDLRALLLLGALVGIGKGAAYGAGHYAIEPLAAGRA
;
A
#
# COMPACT_ATOMS: atom_id res chain seq x y z
N MET A 1 -3.34 -21.85 -9.78
CA MET A 1 -1.98 -21.49 -9.40
C MET A 1 -1.73 -20.10 -9.95
N LEU A 2 -1.35 -19.16 -9.08
CA LEU A 2 -0.87 -17.86 -9.52
C LEU A 2 0.34 -18.06 -10.41
N GLU A 3 0.39 -17.35 -11.51
CA GLU A 3 1.43 -17.53 -12.51
C GLU A 3 2.44 -16.42 -12.47
N ASN A 4 3.67 -16.73 -12.88
CA ASN A 4 4.71 -15.74 -13.10
C ASN A 4 4.97 -14.85 -11.86
N LEU A 5 4.81 -15.41 -10.65
CA LEU A 5 5.12 -14.72 -9.39
C LEU A 5 6.57 -14.21 -9.35
N ASP A 6 7.47 -14.87 -10.05
CA ASP A 6 8.87 -14.46 -10.22
C ASP A 6 9.03 -13.15 -10.99
N GLN A 7 8.05 -12.80 -11.83
CA GLN A 7 8.06 -11.58 -12.64
C GLN A 7 7.30 -10.43 -11.98
N PHE A 8 6.48 -10.70 -10.95
CA PHE A 8 5.85 -9.63 -10.17
C PHE A 8 6.85 -9.10 -9.14
N GLU A 9 7.66 -8.14 -9.60
CA GLU A 9 8.81 -7.61 -8.88
C GLU A 9 8.54 -6.23 -8.25
N PHE A 10 9.15 -5.99 -7.08
CA PHE A 10 9.06 -4.73 -6.36
C PHE A 10 10.31 -4.47 -5.50
N SER A 11 10.50 -3.22 -5.10
CA SER A 11 11.50 -2.82 -4.10
C SER A 11 10.80 -2.29 -2.85
N ARG A 12 11.27 -2.68 -1.67
CA ARG A 12 10.75 -2.22 -0.38
C ARG A 12 11.78 -1.37 0.33
N LEU A 13 11.35 -0.22 0.82
CA LEU A 13 12.16 0.75 1.53
C LEU A 13 11.41 1.24 2.77
N ARG A 14 12.16 1.62 3.80
CA ARG A 14 11.65 2.39 4.94
C ARG A 14 12.47 3.65 5.10
N LEU A 15 11.81 4.79 4.99
CA LEU A 15 12.41 6.11 5.11
C LEU A 15 12.19 6.62 6.53
N ARG A 16 13.26 7.04 7.21
CA ARG A 16 13.16 7.80 8.46
C ARG A 16 13.06 9.29 8.11
N LEU A 17 11.90 9.88 8.39
CA LEU A 17 11.64 11.30 8.22
C LEU A 17 11.94 12.00 9.55
N ASP A 18 13.02 12.79 9.58
CA ASP A 18 13.44 13.52 10.76
C ASP A 18 12.72 14.88 10.77
N LEU A 19 11.77 15.06 11.69
CA LEU A 19 10.96 16.27 11.75
C LEU A 19 11.79 17.47 12.24
N GLY A 20 11.88 18.53 11.44
CA GLY A 20 12.44 19.81 11.85
C GLY A 20 11.42 20.72 12.56
N THR A 21 10.11 20.50 12.33
CA THR A 21 9.04 21.23 13.01
C THR A 21 7.96 20.29 13.54
N ALA A 22 7.32 20.67 14.63
CA ALA A 22 6.21 19.91 15.21
C ALA A 22 4.99 19.89 14.27
N VAL A 23 4.15 18.87 14.40
CA VAL A 23 2.94 18.70 13.59
C VAL A 23 1.90 17.83 14.28
N GLU A 24 0.63 18.14 14.06
CA GLU A 24 -0.49 17.24 14.37
C GLU A 24 -0.83 16.43 13.11
N LEU A 25 -0.65 15.11 13.18
CA LEU A 25 -0.94 14.21 12.06
C LEU A 25 -2.18 13.36 12.37
N PRO A 26 -3.24 13.41 11.55
CA PRO A 26 -4.34 12.45 11.67
C PRO A 26 -3.87 11.04 11.30
N ALA A 27 -4.56 10.00 11.79
CA ALA A 27 -4.23 8.61 11.49
C ALA A 27 -4.35 8.22 9.99
N VAL A 28 -4.87 9.11 9.15
CA VAL A 28 -4.91 8.98 7.68
C VAL A 28 -4.17 10.13 6.96
N ALA A 29 -3.15 10.72 7.59
CA ALA A 29 -2.39 11.87 7.07
C ALA A 29 -1.93 11.69 5.62
N LEU A 30 -1.40 10.50 5.27
CA LEU A 30 -0.95 10.20 3.90
C LEU A 30 -2.06 10.36 2.84
N LEU A 31 -3.32 10.08 3.19
CA LEU A 31 -4.43 10.20 2.26
C LEU A 31 -4.69 11.68 1.92
N GLY A 32 -4.53 12.57 2.91
CA GLY A 32 -4.58 14.02 2.72
C GLY A 32 -3.45 14.54 1.83
N LEU A 33 -2.27 13.90 1.89
CA LEU A 33 -1.09 14.27 1.11
C LEU A 33 -1.17 13.89 -0.36
N ARG A 34 -2.17 13.12 -0.80
CA ARG A 34 -2.31 12.72 -2.22
C ARG A 34 -2.25 13.90 -3.18
N ARG A 35 -3.04 14.96 -2.92
CA ARG A 35 -3.10 16.13 -3.82
C ARG A 35 -1.76 16.85 -3.86
N GLU A 36 -1.15 16.99 -2.69
CA GLU A 36 0.13 17.69 -2.55
C GLU A 36 1.27 16.92 -3.19
N LEU A 37 1.36 15.60 -3.00
CA LEU A 37 2.32 14.73 -3.70
C LEU A 37 2.15 14.78 -5.23
N GLN A 38 0.92 14.81 -5.74
CA GLN A 38 0.68 14.95 -7.17
C GLN A 38 1.08 16.33 -7.69
N ARG A 39 0.82 17.39 -6.93
CA ARG A 39 1.20 18.77 -7.26
C ARG A 39 2.72 18.93 -7.29
N LEU A 40 3.40 18.48 -6.24
CA LEU A 40 4.85 18.50 -6.12
C LEU A 40 5.49 17.59 -7.16
N GLY A 41 4.91 16.42 -7.44
CA GLY A 41 5.34 15.54 -8.53
C GLY A 41 5.40 16.28 -9.86
N ARG A 42 4.34 17.04 -10.22
CA ARG A 42 4.34 17.87 -11.44
C ARG A 42 5.35 19.01 -11.39
N GLN A 43 5.54 19.61 -10.23
CA GLN A 43 6.47 20.73 -10.05
C GLN A 43 7.93 20.28 -10.19
N VAL A 44 8.28 19.13 -9.60
CA VAL A 44 9.66 18.62 -9.55
C VAL A 44 10.03 17.86 -10.82
N LEU A 45 9.11 17.04 -11.35
CA LEU A 45 9.37 16.16 -12.50
C LEU A 45 8.83 16.71 -13.82
N GLY A 46 8.13 17.84 -13.78
CA GLY A 46 7.31 18.32 -14.90
C GLY A 46 6.07 17.44 -15.13
N GLY A 47 5.39 17.66 -16.25
CA GLY A 47 4.25 16.84 -16.71
C GLY A 47 4.64 15.70 -17.65
N GLY A 48 5.93 15.33 -17.70
CA GLY A 48 6.49 14.41 -18.70
C GLY A 48 6.41 12.93 -18.34
N ALA A 49 7.22 12.12 -19.01
CA ALA A 49 7.22 10.66 -18.89
C ALA A 49 7.52 10.15 -17.47
N ALA A 50 8.43 10.80 -16.74
CA ALA A 50 8.77 10.40 -15.36
C ALA A 50 7.59 10.60 -14.40
N TYR A 51 6.86 11.72 -14.51
CA TYR A 51 5.66 11.95 -13.72
C TYR A 51 4.57 10.92 -14.01
N ALA A 52 4.29 10.68 -15.30
CA ALA A 52 3.29 9.71 -15.72
C ALA A 52 3.67 8.30 -15.23
N ALA A 53 4.92 7.89 -15.37
CA ALA A 53 5.41 6.58 -14.93
C ALA A 53 5.18 6.32 -13.43
N ILE A 54 5.30 7.35 -12.58
CA ILE A 54 5.20 7.21 -11.12
C ILE A 54 3.77 7.43 -10.63
N PHE A 55 3.14 8.55 -11.02
CA PHE A 55 1.91 9.07 -10.40
C PHE A 55 0.64 8.84 -11.22
N ASP A 56 0.75 8.74 -12.55
CA ASP A 56 -0.40 8.61 -13.46
C ASP A 56 -0.09 7.61 -14.59
N PRO A 57 0.13 6.33 -14.25
CA PRO A 57 0.56 5.33 -15.21
C PRO A 57 -0.50 5.17 -16.31
N PRO A 58 -0.08 5.09 -17.58
CA PRO A 58 -1.02 4.95 -18.69
C PRO A 58 -1.80 3.65 -18.57
N VAL A 59 -3.02 3.63 -19.15
CA VAL A 59 -3.76 2.39 -19.29
C VAL A 59 -2.97 1.46 -20.22
N PRO A 60 -2.73 0.20 -19.84
CA PRO A 60 -2.06 -0.75 -20.72
C PRO A 60 -2.81 -0.90 -22.05
N SER A 61 -2.11 -0.77 -23.18
CA SER A 61 -2.67 -0.75 -24.54
C SER A 61 -3.09 -2.12 -25.09
N SER A 62 -3.15 -3.15 -24.24
CA SER A 62 -3.58 -4.47 -24.69
C SER A 62 -5.12 -4.57 -24.67
N PRO A 63 -5.75 -5.28 -25.63
CA PRO A 63 -7.19 -5.49 -25.63
C PRO A 63 -7.73 -6.14 -24.34
N TYR A 64 -6.88 -6.89 -23.63
CA TYR A 64 -7.20 -7.49 -22.34
C TYR A 64 -7.12 -6.46 -21.19
N GLY A 65 -6.07 -5.62 -21.20
CA GLY A 65 -5.82 -4.57 -20.21
C GLY A 65 -6.88 -3.47 -20.23
N GLU A 66 -7.23 -3.00 -21.43
CA GLU A 66 -8.22 -1.92 -21.65
C GLU A 66 -9.62 -2.31 -21.14
N ARG A 67 -10.03 -3.57 -21.34
CA ARG A 67 -11.36 -4.07 -20.92
C ARG A 67 -11.46 -4.32 -19.42
N ARG A 68 -10.34 -4.66 -18.77
CA ARG A 68 -10.33 -5.19 -17.39
C ARG A 68 -9.84 -4.18 -16.34
N TYR A 69 -9.01 -3.21 -16.71
CA TYR A 69 -8.37 -2.27 -15.78
C TYR A 69 -8.61 -0.81 -16.18
N GLN A 70 -9.56 -0.14 -15.53
CA GLN A 70 -10.01 1.21 -15.92
C GLN A 70 -9.03 2.36 -15.58
N ARG A 71 -7.97 2.07 -14.82
CA ARG A 71 -6.72 2.85 -14.66
C ARG A 71 -5.92 2.22 -13.53
N PRO A 72 -4.66 1.82 -13.75
CA PRO A 72 -3.85 1.28 -12.67
C PRO A 72 -3.55 2.36 -11.62
N GLY A 73 -3.34 1.93 -10.38
CA GLY A 73 -2.84 2.85 -9.36
C GLY A 73 -1.37 3.21 -9.61
N PRO A 74 -0.86 4.26 -8.95
CA PRO A 74 0.55 4.68 -9.02
C PRO A 74 1.55 3.53 -8.85
N ALA A 75 2.76 3.69 -9.39
CA ALA A 75 3.83 2.70 -9.32
C ALA A 75 4.51 2.63 -7.93
N PHE A 76 3.82 3.10 -6.90
CA PHE A 76 4.26 3.10 -5.52
C PHE A 76 3.10 2.84 -4.55
N VAL A 77 3.45 2.43 -3.35
CA VAL A 77 2.55 2.40 -2.18
C VAL A 77 3.29 2.99 -1.00
N LEU A 78 2.68 4.00 -0.37
CA LEU A 78 3.14 4.59 0.88
C LEU A 78 2.32 4.05 2.05
N ASN A 79 2.98 3.78 3.16
CA ASN A 79 2.33 3.44 4.42
C ASN A 79 3.03 4.13 5.60
N LEU A 80 2.24 4.78 6.44
CA LEU A 80 2.67 5.39 7.70
C LEU A 80 1.80 4.75 8.77
N ALA A 81 2.42 4.00 9.67
CA ALA A 81 1.69 3.28 10.71
C ALA A 81 0.87 4.27 11.56
N PRO A 82 -0.45 4.07 11.73
CA PRO A 82 -1.32 5.00 12.46
C PRO A 82 -0.87 5.30 13.90
N GLU A 83 -0.12 4.38 14.51
CA GLU A 83 0.43 4.49 15.85
C GLU A 83 1.51 5.58 15.95
N GLN A 84 2.07 6.01 14.82
CA GLN A 84 3.01 7.13 14.72
C GLN A 84 2.31 8.48 14.54
N CYS A 85 1.00 8.48 14.29
CA CYS A 85 0.22 9.70 14.10
C CYS A 85 -0.28 10.26 15.44
N GLY A 86 -0.65 11.54 15.45
CA GLY A 86 -0.99 12.32 16.64
C GLY A 86 -0.10 13.56 16.73
N SER A 87 0.21 13.98 17.96
CA SER A 87 1.11 15.10 18.22
C SER A 87 2.56 14.68 18.07
N CYS A 88 3.22 15.14 17.01
CA CYS A 88 4.62 14.84 16.73
C CYS A 88 5.48 16.07 17.05
N ALA A 89 6.45 15.91 17.94
CA ALA A 89 7.39 16.98 18.30
C ALA A 89 8.45 17.22 17.21
N ALA A 90 9.02 18.43 17.18
CA ALA A 90 10.26 18.67 16.45
C ALA A 90 11.37 17.76 16.99
N GLY A 91 12.19 17.22 16.09
CA GLY A 91 13.21 16.21 16.38
C GLY A 91 12.70 14.76 16.39
N ALA A 92 11.39 14.53 16.29
CA ALA A 92 10.86 13.16 16.19
C ALA A 92 11.16 12.53 14.82
N GLY A 93 11.39 11.22 14.80
CA GLY A 93 11.57 10.44 13.58
C GLY A 93 10.31 9.65 13.24
N LEU A 94 9.75 9.86 12.05
CA LEU A 94 8.64 9.08 11.52
C LEU A 94 9.15 8.03 10.52
N LEU A 95 8.61 6.82 10.59
CA LEU A 95 8.95 5.73 9.67
C LEU A 95 7.90 5.60 8.58
N LEU A 96 8.27 6.00 7.37
CA LEU A 96 7.46 5.89 6.16
C LEU A 96 7.88 4.66 5.35
N ASP A 97 7.00 3.68 5.25
CA ASP A 97 7.19 2.53 4.37
C ASP A 97 6.84 2.90 2.93
N LEU A 98 7.71 2.50 2.00
CA LEU A 98 7.57 2.72 0.57
C LEU A 98 7.79 1.41 -0.18
N VAL A 99 6.83 1.05 -1.02
CA VAL A 99 6.98 -0.03 -2.00
C VAL A 99 6.96 0.56 -3.39
N LEU A 100 7.96 0.24 -4.22
CA LEU A 100 8.07 0.67 -5.61
C LEU A 100 7.90 -0.52 -6.56
N PHE A 101 7.20 -0.32 -7.67
CA PHE A 101 6.92 -1.36 -8.66
C PHE A 101 7.39 -0.92 -10.04
N GLY A 102 8.08 -1.80 -10.79
CA GLY A 102 8.45 -1.56 -12.19
C GLY A 102 8.97 -0.14 -12.50
N PRO A 103 8.18 0.72 -13.20
CA PRO A 103 8.58 2.11 -13.46
C PRO A 103 8.92 2.93 -12.20
N GLY A 104 8.28 2.65 -11.06
CA GLY A 104 8.59 3.30 -9.79
C GLY A 104 10.00 3.00 -9.30
N ILE A 105 10.48 1.76 -9.48
CA ILE A 105 11.87 1.38 -9.15
C ILE A 105 12.85 2.14 -10.05
N ARG A 106 12.57 2.20 -11.35
CA ARG A 106 13.42 2.90 -12.34
C ARG A 106 13.49 4.41 -12.13
N ASN A 107 12.51 4.98 -11.42
CA ASN A 107 12.42 6.41 -11.13
C ASN A 107 12.47 6.68 -9.62
N ALA A 108 13.15 5.84 -8.84
CA ALA A 108 13.23 5.98 -7.40
C ALA A 108 13.81 7.35 -6.99
N ASP A 109 14.93 7.75 -7.60
CA ASP A 109 15.57 9.06 -7.33
C ASP A 109 14.62 10.23 -7.58
N ALA A 110 13.85 10.16 -8.66
CA ALA A 110 12.83 11.16 -8.98
C ALA A 110 11.72 11.20 -7.91
N PHE A 111 11.27 10.05 -7.40
CA PHE A 111 10.30 10.00 -6.32
C PHE A 111 10.86 10.54 -4.99
N ILE A 112 12.12 10.23 -4.65
CA ILE A 112 12.80 10.78 -3.48
C ILE A 112 12.91 12.30 -3.57
N ALA A 113 13.26 12.85 -4.74
CA ALA A 113 13.28 14.31 -4.94
C ALA A 113 11.90 14.96 -4.71
N VAL A 114 10.81 14.26 -5.02
CA VAL A 114 9.44 14.72 -4.71
C VAL A 114 9.18 14.67 -3.20
N LEU A 115 9.65 13.63 -2.49
CA LEU A 115 9.56 13.55 -1.03
C LEU A 115 10.40 14.62 -0.33
N ASP A 116 11.58 14.96 -0.83
CA ASP A 116 12.38 16.10 -0.32
C ASP A 116 11.66 17.43 -0.52
N ALA A 117 11.00 17.60 -1.67
CA ALA A 117 10.15 18.77 -1.90
C ALA A 117 8.97 18.82 -0.92
N LEU A 118 8.36 17.67 -0.62
CA LEU A 118 7.33 17.57 0.40
C LEU A 118 7.88 17.90 1.80
N GLY A 119 9.07 17.41 2.15
CA GLY A 119 9.73 17.71 3.43
C GLY A 119 9.94 19.20 3.67
N ARG A 120 10.27 19.96 2.61
CA ARG A 120 10.36 21.43 2.67
C ARG A 120 9.00 22.12 2.84
N GLN A 121 7.92 21.55 2.29
CA GLN A 121 6.56 22.09 2.43
C GLN A 121 5.91 21.70 3.76
N GLY A 122 6.24 20.54 4.31
CA GLY A 122 5.64 19.98 5.52
C GLY A 122 4.50 19.00 5.26
N LEU A 123 4.23 18.14 6.25
CA LEU A 123 3.20 17.09 6.22
C LEU A 123 1.77 17.59 6.47
N ALA A 124 1.58 18.79 7.04
CA ALA A 124 0.26 19.37 7.25
C ALA A 124 0.30 20.92 7.24
N GLN A 125 -0.28 21.53 6.21
CA GLN A 125 -0.48 23.00 6.13
C GLN A 125 0.79 23.84 6.45
N GLY A 126 1.97 23.39 6.02
CA GLY A 126 3.24 24.09 6.31
C GLY A 126 4.01 23.58 7.53
N ALA A 127 3.35 22.82 8.41
CA ALA A 127 3.91 22.18 9.60
C ALA A 127 4.42 20.76 9.31
N GLY A 128 5.28 20.23 10.18
CA GLY A 128 5.85 18.89 10.00
C GLY A 128 6.84 18.85 8.86
N ARG A 129 7.69 19.89 8.75
CA ARG A 129 8.82 19.88 7.81
C ARG A 129 9.80 18.81 8.24
N PHE A 130 10.41 18.14 7.28
CA PHE A 130 11.31 17.03 7.56
C PHE A 130 12.43 16.92 6.54
N GLU A 131 13.47 16.20 6.92
CA GLU A 131 14.50 15.68 6.04
C GLU A 131 14.49 14.14 6.08
N ILE A 132 14.93 13.49 5.00
CA ILE A 132 15.10 12.03 4.99
C ILE A 132 16.44 11.73 5.64
N GLY A 133 16.43 11.29 6.90
CA GLY A 133 17.66 11.08 7.67
C GLY A 133 18.30 9.70 7.47
N ALA A 134 17.48 8.70 7.15
CA ALA A 134 17.94 7.34 6.89
C ALA A 134 16.99 6.60 5.95
N VAL A 135 17.54 5.63 5.21
CA VAL A 135 16.80 4.73 4.33
C VAL A 135 17.21 3.31 4.63
N ARG A 136 16.25 2.48 5.04
CA ARG A 136 16.43 1.04 5.11
C ARG A 136 15.95 0.39 3.82
N LEU A 137 16.83 -0.35 3.16
CA LEU A 137 16.51 -1.17 2.00
C LEU A 137 16.21 -2.58 2.48
N PHE A 138 15.03 -3.11 2.16
CA PHE A 138 14.72 -4.49 2.52
C PHE A 138 15.24 -5.43 1.43
N ASP A 139 16.03 -6.41 1.85
CA ASP A 139 16.30 -7.54 0.99
C ASP A 139 15.07 -8.45 0.93
N ALA A 140 15.20 -9.51 0.16
CA ALA A 140 14.14 -10.45 0.02
C ALA A 140 13.80 -11.08 1.39
N ALA A 141 14.79 -11.39 2.24
CA ALA A 141 14.72 -12.14 3.51
C ALA A 141 13.99 -11.41 4.64
N GLY A 142 13.53 -10.18 4.39
CA GLY A 142 13.10 -9.27 5.43
C GLY A 142 14.26 -8.70 6.24
N GLY A 143 15.51 -9.05 5.88
CA GLY A 143 16.70 -8.34 6.29
C GLY A 143 16.75 -6.96 5.63
N GLY A 144 17.80 -6.20 5.92
CA GLY A 144 17.98 -4.93 5.24
C GLY A 144 19.27 -4.22 5.57
N GLU A 145 19.67 -3.36 4.66
CA GLU A 145 20.80 -2.44 4.79
C GLU A 145 20.27 -1.07 5.22
N ASP A 146 20.79 -0.53 6.32
CA ASP A 146 20.49 0.82 6.77
C ASP A 146 21.50 1.80 6.17
N LEU A 147 21.03 2.69 5.32
CA LEU A 147 21.80 3.79 4.74
C LEU A 147 21.49 5.07 5.52
N THR A 148 22.51 5.81 5.94
CA THR A 148 22.35 7.05 6.72
C THR A 148 22.96 8.26 6.00
N GLY A 149 22.43 9.44 6.27
CA GLY A 149 22.87 10.70 5.66
C GLY A 149 22.28 10.95 4.26
N ALA A 150 22.88 11.87 3.50
CA ALA A 150 22.38 12.29 2.18
C ALA A 150 22.50 11.22 1.07
N ALA A 151 22.90 9.99 1.41
CA ALA A 151 23.08 8.90 0.47
C ALA A 151 21.86 7.97 0.48
N PHE A 152 20.72 8.45 -0.04
CA PHE A 152 19.97 7.54 -0.91
C PHE A 152 20.93 7.15 -2.02
N PRO A 153 20.95 5.92 -2.52
CA PRO A 153 21.76 5.58 -3.67
C PRO A 153 21.21 6.32 -4.90
N VAL A 154 21.51 7.61 -5.03
CA VAL A 154 21.26 8.38 -6.24
C VAL A 154 22.05 7.68 -7.34
N GLY A 155 21.34 7.07 -8.28
CA GLY A 155 21.92 6.21 -9.31
C GLY A 155 22.39 4.82 -8.86
N GLY A 156 22.14 4.39 -7.62
CA GLY A 156 22.43 3.02 -7.20
C GLY A 156 21.23 2.08 -7.35
N ARG A 157 21.50 0.78 -7.33
CA ARG A 157 20.50 -0.25 -7.63
C ARG A 157 19.71 -0.61 -6.37
N LEU A 158 18.40 -0.41 -6.40
CA LEU A 158 17.52 -0.91 -5.36
C LEU A 158 17.44 -2.44 -5.39
N PRO A 159 17.36 -3.12 -4.23
CA PRO A 159 17.03 -4.53 -4.17
C PRO A 159 15.67 -4.79 -4.84
N ILE A 160 15.64 -5.75 -5.75
CA ILE A 160 14.42 -6.20 -6.42
C ILE A 160 14.03 -7.54 -5.81
N VAL A 161 12.79 -7.64 -5.33
CA VAL A 161 12.22 -8.82 -4.71
C VAL A 161 11.04 -9.29 -5.56
N SER A 162 11.00 -10.58 -5.88
CA SER A 162 9.86 -11.17 -6.56
C SER A 162 8.75 -11.54 -5.58
N ALA A 163 7.49 -11.53 -6.06
CA ALA A 163 6.35 -11.95 -5.27
C ALA A 163 6.47 -13.40 -4.79
N ARG A 164 7.10 -14.30 -5.56
CA ARG A 164 7.38 -15.67 -5.12
C ARG A 164 8.19 -15.67 -3.83
N TRP A 165 9.33 -15.00 -3.87
CA TRP A 165 10.29 -14.99 -2.76
C TRP A 165 9.68 -14.32 -1.52
N TYR A 166 8.95 -13.22 -1.72
CA TYR A 166 8.22 -12.55 -0.63
C TYR A 166 7.20 -13.47 0.06
N LEU A 167 6.44 -14.26 -0.71
CA LEU A 167 5.47 -15.20 -0.17
C LEU A 167 6.12 -16.31 0.65
N GLU A 168 7.33 -16.74 0.28
CA GLU A 168 8.11 -17.77 0.98
C GLU A 168 8.62 -17.31 2.37
N THR A 169 8.65 -15.99 2.64
CA THR A 169 9.03 -15.47 3.97
C THR A 169 7.96 -15.67 5.04
N PHE A 170 6.72 -15.97 4.65
CA PHE A 170 5.62 -16.13 5.59
C PHE A 170 5.60 -17.55 6.12
N ALA A 171 5.60 -17.67 7.45
CA ALA A 171 5.45 -18.96 8.10
C ALA A 171 4.09 -19.60 7.76
N GLU A 172 4.08 -20.92 7.60
CA GLU A 172 2.85 -21.67 7.54
C GLU A 172 2.10 -21.59 8.87
N SER A 173 0.79 -21.44 8.80
CA SER A 173 -0.08 -21.56 9.96
C SER A 173 -1.45 -22.09 9.56
N ALA A 174 -2.07 -22.83 10.48
CA ALA A 174 -3.45 -23.27 10.37
C ALA A 174 -4.46 -22.13 10.54
N ILE A 175 -4.07 -21.03 11.19
CA ILE A 175 -4.96 -19.90 11.50
C ILE A 175 -4.25 -18.59 11.13
N TRP A 176 -4.99 -17.71 10.46
CA TRP A 176 -4.52 -16.42 10.01
C TRP A 176 -5.41 -15.30 10.54
N SER A 177 -4.79 -14.15 10.80
CA SER A 177 -5.47 -12.91 11.18
C SER A 177 -5.25 -11.88 10.09
N LEU A 178 -6.32 -11.18 9.70
CA LEU A 178 -6.26 -10.00 8.85
C LEU A 178 -6.88 -8.82 9.59
N ARG A 179 -6.19 -7.68 9.64
CA ARG A 179 -6.66 -6.46 10.29
C ARG A 179 -6.37 -5.22 9.45
N PHE A 180 -7.39 -4.42 9.16
CA PHE A 180 -7.17 -3.09 8.58
C PHE A 180 -6.47 -2.18 9.59
N SER A 181 -5.28 -1.70 9.23
CA SER A 181 -4.60 -0.63 9.95
C SER A 181 -5.13 0.73 9.52
N THR A 182 -5.51 0.87 8.24
CA THR A 182 -6.16 2.08 7.73
C THR A 182 -7.46 1.75 7.00
N PRO A 183 -8.43 2.68 6.94
CA PRO A 183 -9.75 2.41 6.37
C PRO A 183 -9.69 2.12 4.89
N ALA A 184 -10.37 1.05 4.47
CA ALA A 184 -10.50 0.68 3.07
C ALA A 184 -11.78 1.26 2.46
N ARG A 185 -11.65 2.27 1.60
CA ARG A 185 -12.81 2.77 0.83
C ARG A 185 -13.05 1.91 -0.40
N LEU A 186 -13.86 0.88 -0.22
CA LEU A 186 -14.22 -0.10 -1.25
C LEU A 186 -15.54 0.30 -1.91
N LEU A 187 -15.58 0.38 -3.25
CA LEU A 187 -16.75 0.84 -4.00
C LEU A 187 -17.40 -0.30 -4.81
N VAL A 188 -18.70 -0.47 -4.65
CA VAL A 188 -19.55 -1.36 -5.45
C VAL A 188 -20.55 -0.50 -6.20
N ALA A 189 -20.53 -0.54 -7.54
CA ALA A 189 -21.39 0.29 -8.39
C ALA A 189 -21.37 1.79 -7.98
N GLY A 190 -20.18 2.32 -7.70
CA GLY A 190 -19.98 3.71 -7.28
C GLY A 190 -20.32 4.02 -5.81
N ARG A 191 -20.90 3.08 -5.07
CA ARG A 191 -21.30 3.28 -3.66
C ARG A 191 -20.33 2.60 -2.69
N PRO A 192 -20.04 3.21 -1.52
CA PRO A 192 -19.20 2.58 -0.52
C PRO A 192 -19.78 1.27 0.03
N LEU A 193 -18.90 0.30 0.27
CA LEU A 193 -19.22 -0.93 0.99
C LEU A 193 -19.26 -0.65 2.50
N PHE A 194 -20.44 -0.40 3.05
CA PHE A 194 -20.61 -0.06 4.47
C PHE A 194 -20.49 -1.24 5.44
N ARG A 195 -20.82 -2.45 5.00
CA ARG A 195 -20.71 -3.70 5.77
C ARG A 195 -19.96 -4.72 4.95
N GLY A 196 -18.83 -5.20 5.48
CA GLY A 196 -17.97 -6.16 4.81
C GLY A 196 -17.93 -7.50 5.52
N THR A 197 -17.60 -8.53 4.75
CA THR A 197 -17.09 -9.81 5.23
C THR A 197 -15.80 -10.08 4.46
N LEU A 198 -14.93 -10.96 4.97
CA LEU A 198 -13.70 -11.28 4.26
C LEU A 198 -13.96 -11.76 2.80
N PRO A 199 -14.95 -12.64 2.52
CA PRO A 199 -15.31 -13.00 1.14
C PRO A 199 -15.68 -11.78 0.26
N ARG A 200 -16.41 -10.80 0.81
CA ARG A 200 -16.76 -9.57 0.08
C ARG A 200 -15.60 -8.61 -0.14
N ILE A 201 -14.51 -8.75 0.62
CA ILE A 201 -13.29 -7.94 0.49
C ILE A 201 -12.35 -8.55 -0.57
N VAL A 202 -12.28 -9.88 -0.68
CA VAL A 202 -11.38 -10.59 -1.62
C VAL A 202 -11.46 -10.10 -3.08
N PRO A 203 -12.64 -9.81 -3.66
CA PRO A 203 -12.71 -9.24 -5.02
C PRO A 203 -11.91 -7.94 -5.19
N PHE A 204 -11.80 -7.12 -4.14
CA PHE A 204 -11.04 -5.87 -4.17
C PHE A 204 -9.54 -6.13 -4.07
N VAL A 205 -9.14 -7.07 -3.22
CA VAL A 205 -7.75 -7.55 -3.12
C VAL A 205 -7.30 -8.09 -4.48
N MET A 206 -8.04 -9.05 -5.03
CA MET A 206 -7.72 -9.68 -6.31
C MET A 206 -7.63 -8.65 -7.44
N ARG A 207 -8.60 -7.72 -7.54
CA ARG A 207 -8.58 -6.66 -8.56
C ARG A 207 -7.35 -5.77 -8.44
N ARG A 208 -6.99 -5.40 -7.22
CA ARG A 208 -5.87 -4.48 -6.97
C ARG A 208 -4.52 -5.15 -7.24
N VAL A 209 -4.30 -6.36 -6.73
CA VAL A 209 -3.06 -7.14 -6.95
C VAL A 209 -2.87 -7.42 -8.44
N THR A 210 -3.88 -7.96 -9.13
CA THR A 210 -3.78 -8.24 -10.57
C THR A 210 -3.58 -6.97 -11.41
N SER A 211 -4.24 -5.86 -11.05
CA SER A 211 -4.04 -4.59 -11.74
C SER A 211 -2.64 -4.03 -11.57
N MET A 212 -2.04 -4.16 -10.38
CA MET A 212 -0.68 -3.68 -10.11
C MET A 212 0.37 -4.52 -10.83
N ALA A 213 0.26 -5.85 -10.73
CA ALA A 213 1.17 -6.76 -11.41
C ALA A 213 1.12 -6.60 -12.93
N TYR A 214 -0.08 -6.45 -13.49
CA TYR A 214 -0.23 -6.25 -14.93
C TYR A 214 0.34 -4.90 -15.38
N ALA A 215 0.00 -3.81 -14.70
CA ALA A 215 0.38 -2.48 -15.16
C ALA A 215 1.88 -2.17 -14.99
N HIS A 216 2.50 -2.68 -13.93
CA HIS A 216 3.88 -2.33 -13.60
C HIS A 216 4.89 -3.41 -13.96
N CYS A 217 4.45 -4.66 -14.09
CA CYS A 217 5.30 -5.80 -14.40
C CYS A 217 4.87 -6.57 -15.67
N GLY A 218 3.73 -6.23 -16.29
CA GLY A 218 3.23 -6.94 -17.47
C GLY A 218 2.70 -8.35 -17.18
N VAL A 219 2.43 -8.66 -15.90
CA VAL A 219 2.11 -10.02 -15.45
C VAL A 219 0.62 -10.23 -15.26
N GLU A 220 0.07 -11.26 -15.91
CA GLU A 220 -1.25 -11.80 -15.60
C GLU A 220 -1.14 -12.86 -14.49
N LEU A 221 -1.41 -12.45 -13.25
CA LEU A 221 -1.25 -13.32 -12.08
C LEU A 221 -2.32 -14.41 -11.95
N VAL A 222 -3.58 -14.11 -12.26
CA VAL A 222 -4.74 -14.98 -11.94
C VAL A 222 -5.37 -15.51 -13.23
N ARG A 223 -5.16 -16.80 -13.53
CA ARG A 223 -5.80 -17.49 -14.66
C ARG A 223 -7.30 -17.76 -14.45
N ASP A 224 -7.69 -18.27 -13.28
CA ASP A 224 -9.09 -18.56 -12.95
C ASP A 224 -9.58 -17.75 -11.75
N PRO A 225 -10.08 -16.54 -11.98
CA PRO A 225 -10.67 -15.71 -10.93
C PRO A 225 -11.89 -16.34 -10.27
N ARG A 226 -12.66 -17.17 -10.98
CA ARG A 226 -13.91 -17.75 -10.43
C ARG A 226 -13.59 -18.76 -9.34
N ARG A 227 -12.57 -19.58 -9.55
CA ARG A 227 -12.04 -20.53 -8.55
C ARG A 227 -11.61 -19.82 -7.27
N VAL A 228 -10.81 -18.75 -7.39
CA VAL A 228 -10.34 -17.96 -6.24
C VAL A 228 -11.50 -17.34 -5.47
N LEU A 229 -12.49 -16.78 -6.18
CA LEU A 229 -13.66 -16.20 -5.54
C LEU A 229 -14.53 -17.25 -4.85
N ALA A 230 -14.70 -18.43 -5.45
CA ALA A 230 -15.40 -19.55 -4.81
C ALA A 230 -14.66 -20.04 -3.55
N ALA A 231 -13.33 -20.11 -3.58
CA ALA A 231 -12.52 -20.42 -2.41
C ALA A 231 -12.68 -19.38 -1.29
N ALA A 232 -12.86 -18.10 -1.65
CA ALA A 232 -13.10 -17.04 -0.68
C ALA A 232 -14.45 -17.20 0.04
N GLU A 233 -15.50 -17.57 -0.69
CA GLU A 233 -16.83 -17.87 -0.11
C GLU A 233 -16.79 -19.12 0.80
N ALA A 234 -15.88 -20.06 0.54
CA ALA A 234 -15.69 -21.26 1.35
C ALA A 234 -14.79 -21.06 2.59
N LEU A 235 -14.31 -19.85 2.86
CA LEU A 235 -13.46 -19.57 4.03
C LEU A 235 -14.21 -19.83 5.34
N VAL A 236 -13.60 -20.66 6.20
CA VAL A 236 -14.07 -20.88 7.57
C VAL A 236 -13.55 -19.74 8.45
N LEU A 237 -14.43 -18.82 8.82
CA LEU A 237 -14.12 -17.70 9.71
C LEU A 237 -14.37 -18.12 11.17
N ASP A 238 -13.38 -17.95 12.03
CA ASP A 238 -13.54 -18.13 13.48
C ASP A 238 -14.23 -16.89 14.08
N ARG A 239 -13.69 -15.71 13.77
CA ARG A 239 -14.24 -14.41 14.19
C ARG A 239 -14.02 -13.40 13.09
N GLY A 240 -14.94 -12.49 12.90
CA GLY A 240 -14.78 -11.43 11.91
C GLY A 240 -15.78 -10.32 12.10
N ARG A 241 -15.27 -9.09 12.19
CA ARG A 241 -16.12 -7.90 12.23
C ARG A 241 -15.48 -6.82 11.39
N PHE A 242 -16.20 -6.41 10.36
CA PHE A 242 -15.87 -5.24 9.56
C PHE A 242 -17.02 -4.25 9.58
N TRP A 243 -16.73 -2.98 9.81
CA TRP A 243 -17.72 -1.92 9.84
C TRP A 243 -17.18 -0.65 9.20
N TRP A 244 -18.10 0.19 8.75
CA TRP A 244 -17.76 1.51 8.26
C TRP A 244 -17.38 2.42 9.42
N GLN A 245 -16.22 3.06 9.31
CA GLN A 245 -15.84 4.18 10.16
C GLN A 245 -15.85 5.44 9.29
N ASP A 246 -16.59 6.45 9.72
CA ASP A 246 -16.50 7.79 9.15
C ASP A 246 -15.33 8.53 9.83
N TRP A 247 -14.54 9.24 9.04
CA TRP A 247 -13.33 9.92 9.45
C TRP A 247 -13.52 11.44 9.50
N ARG A 248 -14.68 11.94 9.06
CA ARG A 248 -15.10 13.32 9.33
C ARG A 248 -15.13 13.65 10.82
N SER A 249 -15.35 12.65 11.68
CA SER A 249 -15.53 12.85 13.13
C SER A 249 -14.23 12.85 13.95
N LEU A 250 -13.06 12.63 13.33
CA LEU A 250 -11.77 12.75 14.04
C LEU A 250 -11.11 14.13 13.87
N GLU A 251 -11.72 15.02 13.09
CA GLU A 251 -11.21 16.37 12.83
C GLU A 251 -12.31 17.40 13.13
N GLY A 252 -12.18 18.09 14.26
CA GLY A 252 -13.00 19.26 14.61
C GLY A 252 -12.63 20.50 13.78
N GLY A 253 -12.64 20.40 12.45
CA GLY A 253 -12.22 21.46 11.54
C GLY A 253 -13.02 21.50 10.24
N ALA A 254 -13.37 22.72 9.81
CA ALA A 254 -14.30 23.02 8.74
C ALA A 254 -13.68 22.85 7.34
N GLU A 255 -13.72 21.63 6.80
CA GLU A 255 -13.91 21.35 5.36
C GLU A 255 -14.07 19.83 5.20
N SER A 256 -15.31 19.36 5.26
CA SER A 256 -15.59 17.92 5.33
C SER A 256 -15.27 17.20 4.02
N LEU A 257 -14.10 16.59 3.93
CA LEU A 257 -13.91 15.49 2.98
C LEU A 257 -14.75 14.30 3.47
N ASP A 258 -15.53 13.68 2.59
CA ASP A 258 -16.21 12.40 2.82
C ASP A 258 -15.19 11.26 3.00
N LEU A 259 -14.39 11.30 4.06
CA LEU A 259 -13.36 10.31 4.37
C LEU A 259 -14.03 9.24 5.23
N GLY A 260 -14.06 8.03 4.71
CA GLY A 260 -14.66 6.90 5.38
C GLY A 260 -14.29 5.64 4.63
N GLY A 261 -14.18 4.56 5.38
CA GLY A 261 -13.77 3.28 4.87
C GLY A 261 -14.13 2.15 5.81
N LEU A 262 -14.05 0.94 5.28
CA LEU A 262 -14.21 -0.28 6.05
C LEU A 262 -12.97 -0.47 6.94
N VAL A 263 -13.19 -0.68 8.23
CA VAL A 263 -12.17 -1.06 9.21
C VAL A 263 -12.57 -2.37 9.87
N GLY A 264 -11.67 -2.96 10.65
CA GLY A 264 -11.93 -4.16 11.42
C GLY A 264 -10.96 -5.28 11.12
N SER A 265 -11.33 -6.49 11.52
CA SER A 265 -10.45 -7.66 11.43
C SER A 265 -11.23 -8.96 11.31
N ALA A 266 -10.57 -10.00 10.80
CA ALA A 266 -11.06 -11.36 10.79
C ALA A 266 -9.94 -12.37 11.05
N THR A 267 -10.28 -13.42 11.78
CA THR A 267 -9.48 -14.62 12.00
C THR A 267 -10.13 -15.78 11.25
N PHE A 268 -9.34 -16.51 10.49
CA PHE A 268 -9.82 -17.55 9.59
C PHE A 268 -8.83 -18.71 9.48
N ALA A 269 -9.34 -19.90 9.18
CA ALA A 269 -8.50 -21.05 8.88
C ALA A 269 -7.68 -20.80 7.61
N ALA A 270 -6.49 -21.40 7.54
CA ALA A 270 -5.63 -21.33 6.37
C ALA A 270 -6.42 -21.63 5.08
N PRO A 271 -6.38 -20.75 4.07
CA PRO A 271 -7.06 -21.03 2.81
C PRO A 271 -6.50 -22.31 2.18
N ALA A 272 -7.36 -23.28 1.90
CA ALA A 272 -6.98 -24.48 1.16
C ALA A 272 -6.52 -24.14 -0.27
N ASP A 273 -7.03 -23.04 -0.83
CA ASP A 273 -6.59 -22.49 -2.10
C ASP A 273 -5.36 -21.60 -1.89
N GLU A 274 -4.22 -22.03 -2.43
CA GLU A 274 -2.95 -21.30 -2.35
C GLU A 274 -2.99 -19.94 -3.05
N ASP A 275 -3.78 -19.79 -4.12
CA ASP A 275 -3.87 -18.51 -4.85
C ASP A 275 -4.63 -17.49 -4.00
N LEU A 276 -5.65 -17.93 -3.27
CA LEU A 276 -6.36 -17.07 -2.32
C LEU A 276 -5.42 -16.62 -1.19
N ARG A 277 -4.64 -17.54 -0.62
CA ARG A 277 -3.63 -17.23 0.40
C ARG A 277 -2.64 -16.19 -0.12
N ALA A 278 -2.04 -16.45 -1.29
CA ALA A 278 -1.06 -15.55 -1.89
C ALA A 278 -1.66 -14.18 -2.25
N LEU A 279 -2.89 -14.11 -2.74
CA LEU A 279 -3.57 -12.83 -3.00
C LEU A 279 -3.81 -12.02 -1.73
N LEU A 280 -4.21 -12.67 -0.63
CA LEU A 280 -4.39 -11.98 0.66
C LEU A 280 -3.06 -11.44 1.20
N LEU A 281 -1.96 -12.17 1.04
CA LEU A 281 -0.61 -11.71 1.42
C LEU A 281 -0.14 -10.55 0.54
N LEU A 282 -0.24 -10.69 -0.79
CA LEU A 282 0.14 -9.62 -1.73
C LEU A 282 -0.76 -8.38 -1.62
N GLY A 283 -2.02 -8.55 -1.21
CA GLY A 283 -2.93 -7.43 -0.97
C GLY A 283 -2.50 -6.54 0.20
N ALA A 284 -1.83 -7.10 1.22
CA ALA A 284 -1.25 -6.32 2.30
C ALA A 284 -0.11 -5.43 1.79
N LEU A 285 0.71 -5.95 0.86
CA LEU A 285 1.80 -5.21 0.21
C LEU A 285 1.29 -4.01 -0.61
N VAL A 286 0.15 -4.17 -1.32
CA VAL A 286 -0.32 -3.15 -2.29
C VAL A 286 -1.41 -2.21 -1.74
N GLY A 287 -1.96 -2.51 -0.55
CA GLY A 287 -3.17 -1.90 0.00
C GLY A 287 -4.41 -2.12 -0.89
N ILE A 288 -5.61 -1.74 -0.43
CA ILE A 288 -6.83 -1.88 -1.24
C ILE A 288 -7.76 -0.67 -1.20
N GLY A 289 -8.54 -0.50 -2.27
CA GLY A 289 -9.56 0.55 -2.37
C GLY A 289 -9.04 1.90 -2.84
N LYS A 290 -9.90 2.92 -2.75
CA LYS A 290 -9.58 4.27 -3.22
C LYS A 290 -8.52 4.91 -2.31
N GLY A 291 -7.39 5.30 -2.90
CA GLY A 291 -6.29 5.92 -2.16
C GLY A 291 -5.24 4.94 -1.65
N ALA A 292 -5.27 3.66 -2.07
CA ALA A 292 -4.36 2.63 -1.59
C ALA A 292 -2.87 2.99 -1.70
N ALA A 293 -2.45 3.61 -2.80
CA ALA A 293 -1.06 4.07 -2.98
C ALA A 293 -0.63 5.15 -1.96
N TYR A 294 -1.58 5.80 -1.30
CA TYR A 294 -1.38 6.89 -0.34
C TYR A 294 -1.82 6.46 1.07
N GLY A 295 -1.66 5.18 1.41
CA GLY A 295 -1.88 4.67 2.77
C GLY A 295 -3.31 4.31 3.15
N ALA A 296 -4.30 4.41 2.25
CA ALA A 296 -5.66 3.95 2.57
C ALA A 296 -5.83 2.42 2.38
N GLY A 297 -6.71 1.80 3.16
CA GLY A 297 -7.03 0.38 3.07
C GLY A 297 -5.82 -0.55 3.17
N HIS A 298 -4.81 -0.13 3.91
CA HIS A 298 -3.71 -0.99 4.32
C HIS A 298 -4.20 -1.95 5.39
N TYR A 299 -3.78 -3.21 5.30
CA TYR A 299 -4.07 -4.21 6.31
C TYR A 299 -2.82 -5.03 6.60
N ALA A 300 -2.72 -5.46 7.85
CA ALA A 300 -1.77 -6.48 8.26
C ALA A 300 -2.43 -7.85 8.09
N ILE A 301 -1.63 -8.84 7.70
CA ILE A 301 -2.01 -10.25 7.68
C ILE A 301 -0.86 -11.05 8.28
N GLU A 302 -1.18 -11.89 9.26
CA GLU A 302 -0.18 -12.61 10.03
C GLU A 302 -0.65 -14.03 10.38
N PRO A 303 0.27 -15.01 10.41
CA PRO A 303 -0.02 -16.31 10.97
C PRO A 303 -0.20 -16.18 12.48
N LEU A 304 -1.28 -16.73 13.01
CA LEU A 304 -1.43 -16.89 14.46
C LEU A 304 -0.81 -18.21 14.89
N ALA A 305 -0.06 -18.21 15.99
CA ALA A 305 0.32 -19.46 16.62
C ALA A 305 -0.95 -20.19 17.06
N ALA A 306 -1.01 -21.51 16.85
CA ALA A 306 -2.05 -22.32 17.45
C ALA A 306 -1.92 -22.17 18.97
N GLY A 307 -2.82 -21.37 19.58
CA GLY A 307 -2.89 -21.26 21.02
C GLY A 307 -3.06 -22.66 21.61
N ARG A 308 -2.19 -23.04 22.54
CA ARG A 308 -2.44 -24.20 23.40
C ARG A 308 -3.81 -23.99 24.04
N ALA A 309 -4.74 -24.88 23.71
CA ALA A 309 -6.02 -25.02 24.42
C ALA A 309 -5.76 -25.27 25.91
#